data_AF-A0A7K8U0A1-F1
#
_entry.id   AF-A0A7K8U0A1-F1
#
_cell.length_a   1.000
_cell.length_b   1.000
_cell.length_c   1.000
_cell.angle_alpha   90.00
_cell.angle_beta   90.00
_cell.angle_gamma   90.00
#
_symmetry.space_group_name_H-M   'P 1'
#
loop_
_entity.id
_entity.type
_entity.pdbx_description
1 polymer ?
#
loop_
_entity_poly.entity_id
_entity_poly.type
_entity_poly.pdbx_seq_one_letter_code
_entity_poly.pdbx_strand_id
1 'polypeptide(L)'
;MHPDLSPHLHTEECNLVISLLKKCHKEIRSFEQRKEWHNILKFFGHCNDIDREMRKCLKKEYEEKRARNQEMRRRLINAHKNSEK
;
A
#
# COMPACT_ATOMS: atom_id res chain seq x y z
N MET A 1 5.31 9.49 2.68
CA MET A 1 4.80 9.33 1.31
C MET A 1 4.27 7.91 1.17
N HIS A 2 2.97 7.72 0.89
CA HIS A 2 2.43 6.40 0.58
C HIS A 2 2.59 6.12 -0.93
N PRO A 3 2.84 4.88 -1.35
CA PRO A 3 2.73 4.51 -2.77
C PRO A 3 1.29 4.64 -3.25
N ASP A 4 1.08 4.66 -4.57
CA ASP A 4 -0.27 4.71 -5.15
C ASP A 4 -1.10 3.51 -4.68
N LEU A 5 -2.34 3.78 -4.24
CA LEU A 5 -3.29 2.82 -3.63
C LEU A 5 -4.34 2.35 -4.64
N SER A 6 -3.95 2.32 -5.92
CA SER A 6 -4.82 1.88 -7.00
C SER A 6 -4.96 0.35 -6.97
N PRO A 7 -6.19 -0.19 -7.06
CA PRO A 7 -6.47 -1.60 -6.76
C PRO A 7 -5.78 -2.60 -7.72
N HIS A 8 -5.36 -2.15 -8.90
CA HIS A 8 -4.65 -2.99 -9.87
C HIS A 8 -3.17 -3.22 -9.50
N LEU A 9 -2.61 -2.45 -8.57
CA LEU A 9 -1.19 -2.52 -8.20
C LEU A 9 -0.90 -3.51 -7.06
N HIS A 10 -1.95 -3.98 -6.40
CA HIS A 10 -1.88 -4.75 -5.17
C HIS A 10 -2.60 -6.10 -5.31
N THR A 11 -2.23 -7.01 -4.43
CA THR A 11 -2.87 -8.29 -4.19
C THR A 11 -4.29 -8.09 -3.65
N GLU A 12 -5.14 -9.11 -3.81
CA GLU A 12 -6.53 -9.07 -3.33
C GLU A 12 -6.61 -8.81 -1.82
N GLU A 13 -5.70 -9.41 -1.04
CA GLU A 13 -5.62 -9.21 0.41
C GLU A 13 -5.33 -7.74 0.77
N CYS A 14 -4.34 -7.12 0.12
CA CYS A 14 -4.04 -5.71 0.30
C CYS A 14 -5.21 -4.82 -0.15
N ASN A 15 -5.87 -5.16 -1.26
CA ASN A 15 -6.99 -4.40 -1.80
C ASN A 15 -8.18 -4.33 -0.85
N LEU A 16 -8.44 -5.40 -0.09
CA LEU A 16 -9.47 -5.41 0.95
C LEU A 16 -9.14 -4.40 2.04
N VAL A 17 -7.90 -4.39 2.54
CA VAL A 17 -7.44 -3.46 3.58
C VAL A 17 -7.47 -2.00 3.08
N ILE A 18 -7.03 -1.76 1.84
CA ILE A 18 -7.09 -0.44 1.20
C ILE A 18 -8.54 0.03 1.06
N SER A 19 -9.46 -0.87 0.71
CA SER A 19 -10.89 -0.56 0.62
C SER A 19 -11.51 -0.23 1.97
N LEU A 20 -11.11 -0.94 3.03
CA LEU A 20 -11.50 -0.64 4.41
C LEU A 20 -10.96 0.72 4.86
N LEU A 21 -9.71 1.06 4.53
CA LEU A 21 -9.14 2.36 4.84
C LEU A 21 -9.87 3.49 4.11
N LYS A 22 -10.20 3.29 2.82
CA LYS A 22 -11.01 4.24 2.04
C LYS A 22 -12.41 4.41 2.63
N LYS A 23 -13.04 3.33 3.13
CA LYS A 23 -14.32 3.39 3.85
C LYS A 23 -14.19 4.16 5.16
N CYS A 24 -13.20 3.86 5.99
CA CYS A 24 -12.94 4.58 7.24
C CYS A 24 -12.75 6.08 7.00
N HIS A 25 -11.93 6.44 6.01
CA HIS A 25 -11.75 7.85 5.61
C HIS A 25 -13.00 8.48 4.98
N LYS A 26 -13.88 7.71 4.34
CA LYS A 26 -15.14 8.21 3.77
C LYS A 26 -16.19 8.43 4.87
N GLU A 27 -16.27 7.52 5.83
CA GLU A 27 -17.14 7.63 7.01
C GLU A 27 -16.74 8.83 7.85
N ILE A 28 -15.46 8.99 8.18
CA ILE A 28 -14.94 10.19 8.86
C ILE A 28 -15.29 11.46 8.07
N ARG A 29 -15.02 11.46 6.75
CA ARG A 29 -15.35 12.59 5.86
C ARG A 29 -16.85 12.90 5.77
N SER A 30 -17.71 11.90 5.96
CA SER A 30 -19.17 12.10 6.00
C SER A 30 -19.64 12.75 7.30
N PHE A 31 -18.92 12.55 8.42
CA PHE A 31 -19.10 13.33 9.65
C PHE A 31 -18.46 14.72 9.56
N GLU A 32 -17.48 14.91 8.68
CA GLU A 32 -16.67 16.13 8.50
C GLU A 32 -17.44 17.32 7.91
N GLN A 33 -18.68 17.13 7.46
CA GLN A 33 -19.61 18.25 7.23
C GLN A 33 -20.00 18.97 8.53
N ARG A 34 -19.72 18.41 9.72
CA ARG A 34 -19.72 19.15 11.00
C ARG A 34 -18.31 19.63 11.34
N LYS A 35 -18.08 20.93 11.11
CA LYS A 35 -16.82 21.70 11.33
C LYS A 35 -16.14 21.46 12.70
N GLU A 36 -16.88 21.00 13.72
CA GLU A 36 -16.38 20.66 15.05
C GLU A 36 -15.60 19.33 15.13
N TRP A 37 -15.92 18.33 14.31
CA TRP A 37 -15.34 16.98 14.41
C TRP A 37 -13.98 16.82 13.71
N HIS A 38 -13.65 17.73 12.78
CA HIS A 38 -12.41 17.70 11.99
C HIS A 38 -11.13 17.76 12.85
N ASN A 39 -11.16 18.47 13.99
CA ASN A 39 -9.99 18.55 14.87
C ASN A 39 -9.89 17.34 15.82
N ILE A 40 -10.99 16.86 16.40
CA ILE A 40 -10.95 15.74 17.35
C ILE A 40 -10.55 14.44 16.62
N LEU A 41 -11.17 14.13 15.48
CA LEU A 41 -10.89 12.89 14.73
C LEU A 41 -9.46 12.86 14.15
N LYS A 42 -8.88 14.03 13.83
CA LYS A 42 -7.47 14.16 13.46
C LYS A 42 -6.52 13.75 14.58
N PHE A 43 -6.89 13.97 15.84
CA PHE A 43 -6.08 13.61 17.00
C PHE A 43 -6.31 12.17 17.49
N PHE A 44 -7.49 11.59 17.27
CA PHE A 44 -7.82 10.26 17.81
C PHE A 44 -7.33 9.07 16.98
N GLY A 45 -6.76 9.28 15.80
CA GLY A 45 -6.14 8.17 15.04
C GLY A 45 -7.14 7.06 14.71
N HIS A 46 -8.38 7.40 14.38
CA HIS A 46 -9.50 6.46 14.27
C HIS A 46 -9.29 5.36 13.20
N CYS A 47 -8.49 5.64 12.17
CA CYS A 47 -8.12 4.64 11.16
C CYS A 47 -6.70 4.08 11.35
N ASN A 48 -6.02 4.33 12.47
CA ASN A 48 -4.61 3.95 12.68
C ASN A 48 -4.38 2.44 12.60
N ASP A 49 -5.30 1.63 13.12
CA ASP A 49 -5.17 0.16 13.06
C ASP A 49 -5.24 -0.35 11.62
N ILE A 50 -6.15 0.22 10.82
CA ILE A 50 -6.29 -0.10 9.40
C ILE A 50 -5.07 0.42 8.62
N ASP A 51 -4.58 1.61 8.94
CA ASP A 51 -3.36 2.18 8.33
C ASP A 51 -2.13 1.30 8.65
N ARG A 52 -2.05 0.74 9.87
CA ARG A 52 -0.98 -0.17 10.27
C ARG A 52 -1.01 -1.47 9.46
N GLU A 53 -2.18 -2.08 9.30
CA GLU A 53 -2.33 -3.29 8.49
C GLU A 53 -2.05 -3.02 7.01
N MET A 54 -2.52 -1.88 6.48
CA MET A 54 -2.20 -1.46 5.11
C MET A 54 -0.69 -1.34 4.92
N ARG A 55 0.02 -0.69 5.84
CA ARG A 55 1.48 -0.53 5.75
C ARG A 55 2.22 -1.86 5.75
N LYS A 56 1.79 -2.83 6.57
CA LYS A 56 2.38 -4.17 6.58
C LYS A 56 2.21 -4.86 5.24
N CYS A 57 1.00 -4.79 4.68
CA CYS A 57 0.66 -5.42 3.42
C CYS A 57 1.51 -4.80 2.27
N LEU A 58 1.55 -3.46 2.19
CA LEU A 58 2.34 -2.74 1.17
C LEU A 58 3.84 -3.00 1.28
N LYS A 59 4.36 -3.12 2.51
CA LYS A 59 5.77 -3.44 2.75
C LYS A 59 6.11 -4.83 2.21
N LYS A 60 5.27 -5.83 2.49
CA LYS A 60 5.46 -7.19 2.00
C LYS A 60 5.47 -7.25 0.47
N GLU A 61 4.51 -6.60 -0.18
CA GLU A 61 4.45 -6.54 -1.65
C GLU A 61 5.67 -5.86 -2.26
N TYR A 62 6.14 -4.78 -1.63
CA TYR A 62 7.33 -4.07 -2.07
C TYR A 62 8.57 -4.97 -2.00
N GLU A 63 8.73 -5.70 -0.90
CA GLU A 63 9.84 -6.66 -0.70
C GLU A 63 9.79 -7.79 -1.74
N GLU A 64 8.60 -8.36 -2.00
CA GLU A 64 8.41 -9.40 -3.01
C GLU A 64 8.69 -8.92 -4.44
N LYS A 65 8.21 -7.72 -4.81
CA LYS A 65 8.52 -7.11 -6.11
C LYS A 65 10.02 -6.84 -6.24
N ARG A 66 10.66 -6.36 -5.17
CA ARG A 66 12.11 -6.12 -5.15
C ARG A 66 12.90 -7.40 -5.34
N ALA A 67 12.51 -8.49 -4.67
CA ALA A 67 13.15 -9.80 -4.82
C ALA A 67 13.01 -10.34 -6.26
N ARG A 68 11.80 -10.32 -6.83
CA ARG A 68 11.54 -10.75 -8.21
C ARG A 68 12.32 -9.94 -9.24
N ASN A 69 12.36 -8.62 -9.09
CA ASN A 69 13.12 -7.75 -9.99
C ASN A 69 14.62 -8.00 -9.90
N GLN A 70 15.16 -8.24 -8.70
CA GLN A 70 16.57 -8.61 -8.53
C GLN A 70 16.88 -9.94 -9.21
N GLU A 71 16.02 -10.93 -9.06
CA GLU A 71 16.17 -12.23 -9.71
C GLU A 71 16.15 -12.10 -11.24
N MET A 72 15.14 -11.42 -11.79
CA MET A 72 15.03 -11.17 -13.23
C MET A 72 16.26 -10.43 -13.76
N ARG A 73 16.74 -9.40 -13.06
CA ARG A 73 17.95 -8.67 -13.43
C ARG A 73 19.19 -9.59 -13.44
N ARG A 74 19.34 -10.45 -12.43
CA ARG A 74 20.45 -11.44 -12.38
C ARG A 74 20.36 -12.41 -13.56
N ARG A 75 19.16 -12.91 -13.88
CA ARG A 75 18.93 -13.79 -15.04
C ARG A 75 19.31 -13.13 -16.36
N LEU A 76 18.91 -11.87 -16.57
CA LEU A 76 19.26 -11.09 -17.77
C LEU A 76 20.77 -10.86 -17.89
N ILE A 77 21.44 -10.49 -16.80
CA ILE A 77 22.89 -10.30 -16.79
C ILE A 77 23.62 -11.61 -17.10
N ASN A 78 23.19 -12.72 -16.50
CA ASN A 78 23.79 -14.02 -16.75
C ASN A 78 23.55 -14.50 -18.20
N ALA A 79 22.37 -14.25 -18.75
CA ALA A 79 22.06 -14.54 -20.15
C ALA A 79 22.98 -13.76 -21.11
N HIS A 80 23.17 -12.46 -20.86
CA HIS A 80 24.08 -11.62 -21.65
C HIS A 80 25.53 -12.13 -21.61
N LYS A 81 26.03 -12.47 -20.41
CA LYS A 81 27.38 -13.03 -20.24
C LYS A 81 27.58 -14.37 -20.96
N ASN A 82 26.52 -15.17 -21.06
CA ASN A 82 26.57 -16.45 -21.76
C ASN A 82 26.48 -16.30 -23.28
N SER A 83 25.86 -15.23 -23.81
CA SER A 83 25.83 -14.96 -25.25
C SER A 83 27.12 -14.34 -25.80
N GLU A 84 27.98 -13.77 -24.94
CA GLU A 84 29.27 -13.19 -25.31
C GLU A 84 30.44 -14.21 -25.24
N LYS A 85 30.16 -15.46 -24.85
CA LYS A 85 31.12 -16.57 -24.76
C LYS A 85 30.92 -17.57 -25.89
#